data_AF-A0AA39H1X5-F1
#
_entry.id   AF-A0AA39H1X5-F1
#
_cell.length_a   1.000
_cell.length_b   1.000
_cell.length_c   1.000
_cell.angle_alpha   90.00
_cell.angle_beta   90.00
_cell.angle_gamma   90.00
#
_symmetry.space_group_name_H-M   'P 1'
#
loop_
_entity.id
_entity.type
_entity.pdbx_description
1 polymer ?
#
loop_
_entity_poly.entity_id
_entity_poly.type
_entity_poly.pdbx_seq_one_letter_code
_entity_poly.pdbx_strand_id
1 'polypeptide(L)'
;MSTFSFVILVTLIGASTASLLLRSPYQRPICSPNESCLTSAFGLRLGMCDCPGANPRCPETNPVNHNDVDYHFCEPRKIAICQDGEIASSVRNFSMLINCLCPEGQRYLTKRVIGRDRVDYVCGIREICRPSDRCEVMVSGIGQRPCDCPSGTWCVPADSDYPQAGTCA
;
A
#
# COMPACT_ATOMS: atom_id res chain seq x y z
N MET A 1 -41.22 4.48 -54.78
CA MET A 1 -40.48 3.36 -54.16
C MET A 1 -39.28 3.93 -53.40
N SER A 2 -39.47 4.53 -52.21
CA SER A 2 -38.35 5.20 -51.51
C SER A 2 -38.66 5.52 -50.04
N THR A 3 -39.19 4.56 -49.28
CA THR A 3 -39.42 4.73 -47.83
C THR A 3 -39.09 3.47 -47.04
N PHE A 4 -39.22 2.29 -47.63
CA PHE A 4 -38.92 1.02 -46.98
C PHE A 4 -37.41 0.76 -46.73
N SER A 5 -36.51 1.40 -47.49
CA SER A 5 -35.06 1.15 -47.36
C SER A 5 -34.39 1.92 -46.22
N PHE A 6 -35.01 2.98 -45.68
CA PHE A 6 -34.44 3.72 -44.55
C PHE A 6 -34.73 3.07 -43.19
N VAL A 7 -35.85 2.35 -43.05
CA VAL A 7 -36.23 1.72 -41.78
C VAL A 7 -35.33 0.52 -41.45
N ILE A 8 -34.86 -0.21 -42.46
CA ILE A 8 -34.01 -1.40 -42.28
C ILE A 8 -32.58 -1.02 -41.87
N LEU A 9 -32.08 0.15 -42.30
CA LEU A 9 -30.72 0.57 -41.92
C LEU A 9 -30.63 1.04 -40.47
N VAL A 10 -31.69 1.61 -39.91
CA VAL A 10 -31.71 2.10 -38.52
C VAL A 10 -31.85 0.94 -37.52
N THR A 11 -32.54 -0.15 -37.88
CA THR A 11 -32.66 -1.34 -37.01
C THR A 11 -31.41 -2.20 -36.98
N LEU A 12 -30.58 -2.20 -38.04
CA LEU A 12 -29.31 -2.93 -38.06
C LEU A 12 -28.18 -2.22 -37.28
N ILE A 13 -28.23 -0.90 -37.15
CA ILE A 13 -27.24 -0.14 -36.35
C ILE A 13 -27.56 -0.22 -34.85
N GLY A 14 -28.84 -0.39 -34.47
CA GLY A 14 -29.26 -0.50 -33.07
C GLY A 14 -28.94 -1.83 -32.37
N ALA A 15 -28.57 -2.88 -33.12
CA ALA A 15 -28.33 -4.22 -32.58
C ALA A 15 -26.84 -4.54 -32.30
N SER A 16 -25.91 -3.66 -32.70
CA SER A 16 -24.48 -4.00 -32.75
C SER A 16 -23.62 -3.38 -31.62
N THR A 17 -24.22 -2.67 -30.65
CA THR A 17 -23.46 -2.04 -29.54
C THR A 17 -23.66 -2.72 -28.18
N ALA A 18 -24.43 -3.81 -28.09
CA ALA A 18 -24.69 -4.51 -26.83
C ALA A 18 -23.60 -5.54 -26.45
N SER A 19 -22.58 -5.72 -27.28
CA SER A 19 -21.44 -6.59 -26.96
C SER A 19 -20.25 -5.70 -26.61
N LEU A 20 -19.93 -5.57 -25.32
CA LEU A 20 -18.56 -5.40 -24.77
C LEU A 20 -18.48 -4.75 -23.37
N LEU A 21 -19.43 -4.93 -22.45
CA LEU A 21 -19.16 -4.61 -21.02
C LEU A 21 -19.80 -5.59 -20.02
N LEU A 22 -19.85 -6.89 -20.32
CA LEU A 22 -19.81 -7.88 -19.23
C LEU A 22 -18.35 -8.07 -18.82
N ARG A 23 -17.79 -7.10 -18.09
CA ARG A 23 -16.63 -7.41 -17.26
C ARG A 23 -17.15 -8.37 -16.19
N SER A 24 -16.67 -9.62 -16.21
CA SER A 24 -16.86 -10.55 -15.10
C SER A 24 -16.62 -9.79 -13.80
N PRO A 25 -17.49 -9.91 -12.77
CA PRO A 25 -17.24 -9.27 -11.49
C PRO A 25 -15.85 -9.71 -11.02
N TYR A 26 -14.93 -8.75 -10.88
CA TYR A 26 -13.59 -9.04 -10.42
C TYR A 26 -13.69 -9.73 -9.06
N GLN A 27 -13.30 -11.00 -9.03
CA GLN A 27 -13.22 -11.76 -7.79
C GLN A 27 -11.82 -11.52 -7.21
N ARG A 28 -11.79 -11.07 -5.95
CA ARG A 28 -10.53 -11.00 -5.22
C ARG A 28 -10.01 -12.42 -4.96
N PRO A 29 -8.69 -12.62 -4.93
CA PRO A 29 -8.12 -13.90 -4.51
C PRO A 29 -8.48 -14.19 -3.04
N ILE A 30 -8.38 -15.45 -2.63
CA ILE A 30 -8.47 -15.83 -1.21
C ILE A 30 -7.16 -15.51 -0.51
N CYS A 31 -7.23 -14.92 0.69
CA CYS A 31 -6.04 -14.51 1.45
C CYS A 31 -5.18 -15.70 1.86
N SER A 32 -3.86 -15.53 1.75
CA SER A 32 -2.92 -16.41 2.44
C SER A 32 -2.97 -16.18 3.97
N PRO A 33 -2.61 -17.15 4.83
CA PRO A 33 -2.73 -17.02 6.29
C PRO A 33 -2.05 -15.80 6.93
N ASN A 34 -1.03 -15.25 6.27
CA ASN A 34 -0.21 -14.14 6.77
C ASN A 34 -0.38 -12.84 5.96
N GLU A 35 -1.32 -12.82 5.01
CA GLU A 35 -1.56 -11.69 4.13
C GLU A 35 -2.64 -10.78 4.72
N SER A 36 -2.48 -9.46 4.58
CA SER A 36 -3.51 -8.50 4.98
C SER A 36 -4.68 -8.53 4.01
N CYS A 37 -5.90 -8.67 4.52
CA CYS A 37 -7.12 -8.67 3.69
C CYS A 37 -7.62 -7.28 3.33
N LEU A 38 -7.30 -6.27 4.14
CA LEU A 38 -7.65 -4.87 3.93
C LEU A 38 -6.49 -4.00 4.40
N THR A 39 -6.19 -2.98 3.62
CA THR A 39 -5.26 -1.91 3.97
C THR A 39 -6.02 -0.59 3.97
N SER A 40 -5.84 0.21 5.02
CA SER A 40 -6.39 1.56 5.08
C SER A 40 -5.34 2.59 5.46
N ALA A 41 -5.32 3.68 4.69
CA ALA A 41 -4.44 4.83 4.92
C ALA A 41 -5.06 6.07 4.28
N PHE A 42 -4.84 7.24 4.88
CA PHE A 42 -5.28 8.53 4.30
C PHE A 42 -6.77 8.59 3.90
N GLY A 43 -7.64 7.90 4.66
CA GLY A 43 -9.08 7.81 4.36
C GLY A 43 -9.45 6.88 3.20
N LEU A 44 -8.48 6.25 2.54
CA LEU A 44 -8.68 5.23 1.52
C LEU A 44 -8.70 3.84 2.14
N ARG A 45 -9.53 2.95 1.56
CA ARG A 45 -9.67 1.55 1.95
C ARG A 45 -9.50 0.66 0.72
N LEU A 46 -8.53 -0.24 0.77
CA LEU A 46 -8.16 -1.14 -0.33
C LEU A 46 -8.27 -2.59 0.13
N GLY A 47 -9.31 -3.29 -0.33
CA GLY A 47 -9.49 -4.72 -0.08
C GLY A 47 -8.61 -5.53 -1.02
N MET A 48 -7.69 -6.31 -0.46
CA MET A 48 -6.66 -7.05 -1.22
C MET A 48 -7.14 -8.44 -1.62
N CYS A 49 -7.75 -9.14 -0.67
CA CYS A 49 -8.19 -10.53 -0.80
C CYS A 49 -9.44 -10.78 0.05
N ASP A 50 -10.17 -11.84 -0.25
CA ASP A 50 -11.31 -12.30 0.54
C ASP A 50 -10.85 -13.33 1.59
N CYS A 51 -11.42 -13.25 2.80
CA CYS A 51 -11.05 -14.17 3.87
C CYS A 51 -11.56 -15.59 3.60
N PRO A 52 -10.79 -16.63 3.97
CA PRO A 52 -11.24 -18.00 3.79
C PRO A 52 -12.45 -18.31 4.69
N GLY A 53 -13.35 -19.18 4.21
CA GLY A 53 -14.48 -19.70 4.99
C GLY A 53 -15.83 -19.09 4.63
N ALA A 54 -16.81 -19.24 5.54
CA ALA A 54 -18.21 -18.90 5.29
C ALA A 54 -18.50 -17.38 5.29
N ASN A 55 -17.62 -16.58 5.87
CA ASN A 55 -17.72 -15.12 5.87
C ASN A 55 -16.48 -14.52 5.20
N PRO A 56 -16.53 -14.21 3.89
CA PRO A 56 -15.36 -13.74 3.15
C PRO A 56 -14.94 -12.30 3.47
N ARG A 57 -15.63 -11.63 4.40
CA ARG A 57 -15.35 -10.24 4.77
C ARG A 57 -14.12 -10.15 5.66
N CYS A 58 -13.24 -9.21 5.32
CA CYS A 58 -12.11 -8.85 6.16
C CYS A 58 -12.59 -8.22 7.49
N PRO A 59 -12.20 -8.76 8.65
CA PRO A 59 -12.46 -8.14 9.93
C PRO A 59 -11.71 -6.82 10.06
N GLU A 60 -12.40 -5.77 10.52
CA GLU A 60 -11.79 -4.45 10.70
C GLU A 60 -11.37 -4.16 12.15
N THR A 61 -11.41 -5.17 13.01
CA THR A 61 -11.03 -5.06 14.42
C THR A 61 -9.53 -5.28 14.61
N ASN A 62 -8.94 -4.54 15.55
CA ASN A 62 -7.52 -4.66 15.94
C ASN A 62 -6.54 -4.59 14.75
N PRO A 63 -6.52 -3.49 13.98
CA PRO A 63 -5.55 -3.32 12.91
C PRO A 63 -4.12 -3.32 13.46
N VAL A 64 -3.20 -3.79 12.61
CA VAL A 64 -1.77 -3.60 12.84
C VAL A 64 -1.36 -2.30 12.16
N ASN A 65 -0.94 -1.31 12.95
CA ASN A 65 -0.46 -0.05 12.42
C ASN A 65 1.03 -0.12 12.04
N HIS A 66 1.36 0.38 10.86
CA HIS A 66 2.72 0.59 10.42
C HIS A 66 2.82 1.86 9.58
N ASN A 67 3.57 2.86 10.10
CA ASN A 67 3.77 4.17 9.46
C ASN A 67 2.45 4.76 8.95
N ASP A 68 1.45 4.85 9.84
CA ASP A 68 0.13 5.45 9.58
C ASP A 68 -0.71 4.70 8.53
N VAL A 69 -0.32 3.45 8.22
CA VAL A 69 -1.09 2.50 7.44
C VAL A 69 -1.59 1.39 8.36
N ASP A 70 -2.90 1.16 8.33
CA ASP A 70 -3.54 0.08 9.08
C ASP A 70 -3.70 -1.14 8.20
N TYR A 71 -3.17 -2.27 8.68
CA TYR A 71 -3.28 -3.58 8.05
C TYR A 71 -4.22 -4.47 8.85
N HIS A 72 -5.24 -5.00 8.17
CA HIS A 72 -6.22 -5.89 8.76
C HIS A 72 -6.03 -7.32 8.24
N PHE A 73 -6.32 -8.30 9.10
CA PHE A 73 -6.08 -9.72 8.83
C PHE A 73 -7.34 -10.54 9.11
N CYS A 74 -7.48 -11.66 8.39
CA CYS A 74 -8.63 -12.55 8.53
C CYS A 74 -8.73 -13.21 9.90
N GLU A 75 -7.59 -13.43 10.55
CA GLU A 75 -7.51 -13.97 11.90
C GLU A 75 -6.70 -13.03 12.79
N PRO A 76 -7.07 -12.89 14.08
CA PRO A 76 -6.29 -12.11 15.04
C PRO A 76 -4.85 -12.63 15.12
N ARG A 77 -3.88 -11.76 14.85
CA ARG A 77 -2.46 -12.13 14.92
C ARG A 77 -1.87 -11.68 16.25
N LYS A 78 -1.27 -12.63 16.97
CA LYS A 78 -0.36 -12.31 18.08
C LYS A 78 1.01 -12.04 17.50
N ILE A 79 1.28 -10.79 17.16
CA ILE A 79 2.58 -10.36 16.64
C ILE A 79 3.45 -9.95 17.82
N ALA A 80 4.65 -10.52 17.92
CA ALA A 80 5.60 -10.19 18.98
C ALA A 80 6.14 -8.77 18.81
N ILE A 81 6.62 -8.17 19.91
CA ILE A 81 7.40 -6.93 19.84
C ILE A 81 8.81 -7.26 19.34
N CYS A 82 9.35 -6.44 18.44
CA CYS A 82 10.67 -6.64 17.87
C CYS A 82 11.79 -6.54 18.91
N GLN A 83 12.83 -7.37 18.74
CA GLN A 83 14.10 -7.16 19.41
C GLN A 83 14.95 -6.11 18.68
N ASP A 84 15.91 -5.52 19.39
CA ASP A 84 16.79 -4.49 18.83
C ASP A 84 17.50 -4.98 17.56
N GLY A 85 17.31 -4.25 16.45
CA GLY A 85 17.92 -4.54 15.16
C GLY A 85 17.23 -5.62 14.31
N GLU A 86 16.17 -6.26 14.83
CA GLU A 86 15.33 -7.22 14.11
C GLU A 86 14.55 -6.53 12.97
N ILE A 87 14.31 -7.26 11.87
CA ILE A 87 13.51 -6.77 10.74
C ILE A 87 12.03 -6.83 11.13
N ALA A 88 11.46 -5.67 11.39
CA ALA A 88 10.08 -5.50 11.81
C ALA A 88 9.08 -5.85 10.70
N SER A 89 9.35 -5.33 9.50
CA SER A 89 8.52 -5.60 8.34
C SER A 89 9.35 -5.61 7.06
N SER A 90 8.82 -6.27 6.04
CA SER A 90 9.36 -6.28 4.69
C SER A 90 8.24 -6.00 3.70
N VAL A 91 8.44 -5.03 2.82
CA VAL A 91 7.57 -4.81 1.66
C VAL A 91 8.19 -5.50 0.47
N ARG A 92 7.42 -6.31 -0.25
CA ARG A 92 7.83 -6.93 -1.53
C ARG A 92 6.77 -6.66 -2.59
N ASN A 93 7.13 -5.90 -3.63
CA ASN A 93 6.20 -5.33 -4.62
C ASN A 93 5.13 -4.46 -3.91
N PHE A 94 3.95 -5.03 -3.68
CA PHE A 94 2.81 -4.42 -2.97
C PHE A 94 2.35 -5.25 -1.76
N SER A 95 3.02 -6.38 -1.50
CA SER A 95 2.71 -7.24 -0.36
C SER A 95 3.57 -6.81 0.83
N MET A 96 2.90 -6.53 1.94
CA MET A 96 3.52 -6.21 3.20
C MET A 96 3.59 -7.46 4.07
N LEU A 97 4.79 -7.82 4.53
CA LEU A 97 5.01 -8.84 5.54
C LEU A 97 5.38 -8.17 6.86
N ILE A 98 4.57 -8.39 7.89
CA ILE A 98 4.85 -7.92 9.25
C ILE A 98 5.38 -9.11 10.06
N ASN A 99 6.62 -9.01 10.53
CA ASN A 99 7.30 -10.04 11.33
C ASN A 99 7.11 -9.77 12.83
N CYS A 100 7.29 -8.53 13.25
CA CYS A 100 7.15 -8.06 14.63
C CYS A 100 6.67 -6.59 14.67
N LEU A 101 6.19 -6.13 15.82
CA LEU A 101 5.73 -4.75 16.04
C LEU A 101 6.81 -3.92 16.70
N CYS A 102 6.91 -2.66 16.29
CA CYS A 102 7.78 -1.73 17.00
C CYS A 102 7.26 -1.42 18.41
N PRO A 103 8.16 -1.35 19.40
CA PRO A 103 7.81 -0.88 20.74
C PRO A 103 7.17 0.51 20.69
N GLU A 104 6.37 0.83 21.72
CA GLU A 104 5.78 2.16 21.86
C GLU A 104 6.86 3.25 21.83
N GLY A 105 6.60 4.33 21.09
CA GLY A 105 7.55 5.43 20.90
C GLY A 105 8.59 5.21 19.79
N GLN A 106 8.73 4.00 19.27
CA GLN A 106 9.59 3.72 18.10
C GLN A 106 8.81 3.77 16.78
N ARG A 107 9.54 3.91 15.67
CA ARG A 107 9.01 3.97 14.31
C ARG A 107 9.66 2.90 13.43
N TYR A 108 8.99 2.55 12.34
CA TYR A 108 9.56 1.68 11.31
C TYR A 108 10.51 2.50 10.44
N LEU A 109 11.81 2.30 10.64
CA LEU A 109 12.89 2.96 9.92
C LEU A 109 13.37 2.06 8.78
N THR A 110 13.53 2.62 7.59
CA THR A 110 14.08 1.91 6.44
C THR A 110 15.53 1.50 6.73
N LYS A 111 15.81 0.20 6.82
CA LYS A 111 17.17 -0.33 7.02
C LYS A 111 17.86 -0.67 5.70
N ARG A 112 17.11 -1.28 4.77
CA ARG A 112 17.68 -1.75 3.51
C ARG A 112 16.65 -1.71 2.39
N VAL A 113 17.08 -1.18 1.26
CA VAL A 113 16.38 -1.31 -0.03
C VAL A 113 17.15 -2.34 -0.86
N ILE A 114 16.51 -3.46 -1.22
CA ILE A 114 17.12 -4.53 -2.03
C ILE A 114 16.48 -4.47 -3.43
N GLY A 115 17.22 -3.92 -4.39
CA GLY A 115 16.69 -3.69 -5.74
C GLY A 115 15.63 -2.58 -5.76
N ARG A 116 14.62 -2.69 -6.63
CA ARG A 116 13.48 -1.75 -6.68
C ARG A 116 12.23 -2.24 -5.93
N ASP A 117 12.21 -3.50 -5.55
CA ASP A 117 10.96 -4.19 -5.22
C ASP A 117 10.89 -4.64 -3.77
N ARG A 118 11.98 -4.52 -3.00
CA ARG A 118 12.00 -4.94 -1.60
C ARG A 118 12.58 -3.89 -0.67
N VAL A 119 11.87 -3.62 0.42
CA VAL A 119 12.33 -2.77 1.51
C VAL A 119 12.10 -3.42 2.85
N ASP A 120 13.16 -3.46 3.65
CA ASP A 120 13.16 -3.98 5.02
C ASP A 120 13.20 -2.82 6.02
N TYR A 121 12.34 -2.89 7.02
CA TYR A 121 12.24 -1.91 8.11
C TYR A 121 12.71 -2.52 9.43
N VAL A 122 13.30 -1.69 10.28
CA VAL A 122 13.60 -2.01 11.68
C VAL A 122 12.99 -0.97 12.60
N CYS A 123 12.88 -1.32 13.87
CA CYS A 123 12.39 -0.39 14.87
C CYS A 123 13.53 0.51 15.36
N GLY A 124 13.21 1.78 15.52
CA GLY A 124 14.13 2.74 16.11
C GLY A 124 13.50 4.09 16.37
N ILE A 125 14.29 4.96 16.98
CA ILE A 125 13.94 6.37 17.14
C ILE A 125 14.49 7.11 15.94
N ARG A 126 13.65 7.95 15.32
CA ARG A 126 14.07 8.74 14.18
C ARG A 126 15.04 9.81 14.65
N GLU A 127 16.27 9.75 14.14
CA GLU A 127 17.30 10.74 14.45
C GLU A 127 17.10 12.03 13.64
N ILE A 128 17.77 13.11 14.06
CA ILE A 128 17.81 14.34 13.28
C ILE A 128 18.72 14.12 12.06
N CYS A 129 18.24 14.47 10.87
CA CYS A 129 18.99 14.37 9.62
C CYS A 129 20.28 15.18 9.68
N ARG A 130 21.39 14.58 9.23
CA ARG A 130 22.62 15.33 8.95
C ARG A 130 22.44 16.19 7.69
N PRO A 131 23.28 17.21 7.47
CA PRO A 131 23.15 18.09 6.31
C PRO A 131 23.18 17.38 4.94
N SER A 132 23.82 16.20 4.85
CA SER A 132 23.89 15.37 3.64
C SER A 132 22.80 14.30 3.56
N ASP A 133 22.02 14.10 4.62
CA ASP A 133 21.05 13.02 4.69
C ASP A 133 19.81 13.37 3.88
N ARG A 134 19.13 12.32 3.42
CA ARG A 134 17.82 12.43 2.78
C ARG A 134 16.75 12.28 3.83
N CYS A 135 15.88 13.28 3.95
CA CYS A 135 14.78 13.24 4.92
C CYS A 135 13.60 12.39 4.43
N GLU A 136 13.58 12.04 3.15
CA GLU A 136 12.61 11.14 2.56
C GLU A 136 13.28 10.27 1.49
N VAL A 137 12.83 9.04 1.37
CA VAL A 137 13.21 8.11 0.30
C VAL A 137 11.94 7.47 -0.23
N MET A 138 11.70 7.54 -1.54
CA MET A 138 10.53 6.93 -2.17
C MET A 138 10.74 5.42 -2.31
N VAL A 139 9.79 4.65 -1.80
CA VAL A 139 9.76 3.20 -1.88
C VAL A 139 8.41 2.80 -2.46
N SER A 140 8.41 2.20 -3.65
CA SER A 140 7.18 1.78 -4.34
C SER A 140 6.11 2.89 -4.43
N GLY A 141 6.55 4.14 -4.61
CA GLY A 141 5.66 5.31 -4.69
C GLY A 141 5.21 5.89 -3.34
N ILE A 142 5.70 5.36 -2.21
CA ILE A 142 5.41 5.85 -0.86
C ILE A 142 6.69 6.47 -0.26
N GLY A 143 6.60 7.73 0.17
CA GLY A 143 7.70 8.42 0.84
C GLY A 143 7.95 7.85 2.23
N GLN A 144 9.17 7.37 2.47
CA GLN A 144 9.62 6.89 3.77
C GLN A 144 10.55 7.92 4.40
N ARG A 145 10.31 8.30 5.66
CA ARG A 145 11.14 9.28 6.38
C ARG A 145 12.14 8.60 7.33
N PRO A 146 13.43 8.48 6.95
CA PRO A 146 14.43 7.81 7.77
C PRO A 146 14.92 8.69 8.94
N CYS A 147 14.84 10.01 8.82
CA CYS A 147 15.28 10.99 9.81
C CYS A 147 14.32 12.19 9.85
N ASP A 148 14.30 12.94 10.95
CA ASP A 148 13.53 14.18 11.09
C ASP A 148 14.42 15.37 10.76
N CYS A 149 13.85 16.37 10.08
CA CYS A 149 14.62 17.56 9.73
C CYS A 149 14.96 18.40 10.99
N PRO A 150 16.12 19.09 11.00
CA PRO A 150 16.48 20.00 12.08
C PRO A 150 15.38 21.02 12.41
N SER A 151 15.31 21.46 13.65
CA SER A 151 14.30 22.43 14.10
C SER A 151 14.28 23.68 13.21
N GLY A 152 13.08 24.05 12.74
CA GLY A 152 12.88 25.20 11.85
C GLY A 152 13.00 24.89 10.35
N THR A 153 13.36 23.66 9.98
CA THR A 153 13.37 23.18 8.59
C THR A 153 12.29 22.13 8.37
N TRP A 154 11.95 21.84 7.12
CA TRP A 154 10.99 20.80 6.77
C TRP A 154 11.52 19.91 5.64
N CYS A 155 11.02 18.69 5.59
CA CYS A 155 11.37 17.78 4.51
C CYS A 155 10.65 18.20 3.23
N VAL A 156 11.41 18.62 2.21
CA VAL A 156 10.91 18.88 0.87
C VAL A 156 10.90 17.54 0.13
N PRO A 157 9.71 17.01 -0.24
CA PRO A 157 9.61 15.76 -0.98
C PRO A 157 10.37 15.83 -2.31
N ALA A 158 10.89 14.71 -2.77
CA ALA A 158 11.44 14.65 -4.13
C ALA A 158 10.31 14.82 -5.15
N ASP A 159 10.55 15.67 -6.16
CA ASP A 159 9.70 15.69 -7.34
C ASP A 159 9.77 14.32 -8.04
N SER A 160 8.65 13.87 -8.63
CA SER A 160 8.57 12.56 -9.29
C SER A 160 9.59 12.36 -10.41
N ASP A 161 10.18 13.44 -10.92
CA ASP A 161 11.07 13.46 -12.07
C ASP A 161 12.57 13.38 -11.73
N TYR A 162 13.02 13.64 -10.49
CA TYR A 162 14.46 13.64 -10.14
C TYR A 162 14.71 13.58 -8.62
N PRO A 163 15.88 13.06 -8.20
CA PRO A 163 15.99 11.71 -7.61
C PRO A 163 14.96 11.46 -6.51
N GLN A 164 14.52 10.19 -6.36
CA GLN A 164 13.54 9.63 -5.43
C GLN A 164 13.80 9.84 -3.92
N ALA A 165 14.31 11.00 -3.50
CA ALA A 165 14.66 11.29 -2.13
C ALA A 165 14.60 12.79 -1.80
N GLY A 166 13.84 13.14 -0.76
CA GLY A 166 13.66 14.51 -0.27
C GLY A 166 14.85 15.02 0.56
N THR A 167 14.94 16.34 0.72
CA THR A 167 15.98 17.03 1.52
C THR A 167 15.36 18.02 2.50
N CYS A 168 16.04 18.25 3.62
CA CYS A 168 15.63 19.30 4.56
C CYS A 168 15.94 20.68 3.96
N ALA A 169 14.96 21.59 4.00
CA ALA A 169 15.09 22.99 3.59
C ALA A 169 14.43 23.93 4.59
#